data_AF-A0A4Q2UIY2-F1
#
_entry.id   AF-A0A4Q2UIY2-F1
#
_cell.length_a   1.000
_cell.length_b   1.000
_cell.length_c   1.000
_cell.angle_alpha   90.00
_cell.angle_beta   90.00
_cell.angle_gamma   90.00
#
_symmetry.space_group_name_H-M   'P 1'
#
loop_
_entity.id
_entity.type
_entity.pdbx_description
1 polymer ?
#
loop_
_entity_poly.entity_id
_entity_poly.type
_entity_poly.pdbx_seq_one_letter_code
_entity_poly.pdbx_strand_id
1 'polypeptide(L)'
;MKYALLLFAILLLAACAKKQDVLPDPAATVAGTYPLTYVRSDSAGVKLYEYNLPYTAGTNTLSGTIVARRDSAAVIFLTQTIKATGYSDQTSVIGSVRLQANGSGYDMYLSSQKIGTANGTTLSIDEQQTDPATGTVYHDWITGRKAQ
;
A
#
# COMPACT_ATOMS: atom_id res chain seq x y z
N MET A 1 -21.00 -47.58 41.09
CA MET A 1 -20.00 -47.23 40.05
C MET A 1 -20.69 -46.80 38.74
N LYS A 2 -21.59 -45.80 38.77
CA LYS A 2 -22.35 -45.34 37.58
C LYS A 2 -22.11 -43.86 37.21
N TYR A 3 -21.42 -43.11 38.05
CA TYR A 3 -21.19 -41.66 37.86
C TYR A 3 -19.79 -41.33 37.32
N ALA A 4 -18.88 -42.30 37.22
CA ALA A 4 -17.53 -42.09 36.73
C ALA A 4 -17.45 -41.92 35.19
N LEU A 5 -18.41 -42.49 34.45
CA LEU A 5 -18.42 -42.42 32.98
C LEU A 5 -18.91 -41.05 32.46
N LEU A 6 -19.69 -40.32 33.27
CA LEU A 6 -20.26 -39.03 32.87
C LEU A 6 -19.23 -37.88 32.96
N LEU A 7 -18.23 -38.00 33.84
CA LEU A 7 -17.19 -36.98 34.01
C LEU A 7 -16.16 -36.98 32.86
N PHE A 8 -15.95 -38.12 32.21
CA PHE A 8 -14.97 -38.25 31.12
C PHE A 8 -15.49 -37.71 29.77
N ALA A 9 -16.81 -37.63 29.60
CA ALA A 9 -17.43 -37.11 28.37
C ALA A 9 -17.33 -35.58 28.24
N ILE A 10 -17.17 -34.84 29.34
CA ILE A 10 -17.15 -33.37 29.34
C ILE A 10 -15.75 -32.83 28.97
N LEU A 11 -14.68 -33.63 29.17
CA LEU A 11 -13.30 -33.27 28.83
C LEU A 11 -12.99 -33.36 27.33
N LEU A 12 -13.80 -34.07 26.53
CA LEU A 12 -13.60 -34.20 25.09
C LEU A 12 -14.13 -32.99 24.29
N LEU A 13 -14.95 -32.13 24.89
CA LEU A 13 -15.49 -30.92 24.24
C LEU A 13 -14.59 -29.68 24.43
N ALA A 14 -13.62 -29.71 25.33
CA ALA A 14 -12.71 -28.60 25.58
C ALA A 14 -11.49 -28.56 24.63
N ALA A 15 -11.23 -29.63 23.87
CA ALA A 15 -10.07 -29.72 22.97
C ALA A 15 -10.33 -29.14 21.56
N CYS A 16 -11.57 -28.75 21.24
CA CYS A 16 -11.88 -27.97 20.04
C CYS A 16 -11.85 -26.47 20.33
N ALA A 17 -10.76 -25.99 20.96
CA ALA A 17 -10.41 -24.59 20.84
C ALA A 17 -10.06 -24.35 19.37
N LYS A 18 -11.03 -23.81 18.61
CA LYS A 18 -10.78 -23.26 17.27
C LYS A 18 -9.48 -22.47 17.37
N LYS A 19 -8.48 -22.87 16.58
CA LYS A 19 -7.32 -22.02 16.30
C LYS A 19 -7.88 -20.63 16.07
N GLN A 20 -7.51 -19.71 16.93
CA GLN A 20 -7.84 -18.31 16.78
C GLN A 20 -7.22 -17.92 15.44
N ASP A 21 -8.02 -17.88 14.38
CA ASP A 21 -7.60 -17.42 13.06
C ASP A 21 -7.10 -16.00 13.29
N VAL A 22 -5.78 -15.87 13.41
CA VAL A 22 -5.13 -14.58 13.50
C VAL A 22 -5.47 -13.93 12.16
N LEU A 23 -6.42 -12.99 12.20
CA LEU A 23 -6.81 -12.22 11.04
C LEU A 23 -5.52 -11.72 10.37
N PRO A 24 -5.31 -11.96 9.06
CA PRO A 24 -4.06 -11.61 8.43
C PRO A 24 -3.79 -10.13 8.64
N ASP A 25 -2.61 -9.84 9.17
CA ASP A 25 -2.10 -8.51 9.42
C ASP A 25 -2.15 -7.69 8.11
N PRO A 26 -2.93 -6.59 8.05
CA PRO A 26 -3.04 -5.73 6.88
C PRO A 26 -1.70 -5.29 6.31
N ALA A 27 -0.79 -4.85 7.18
CA ALA A 27 0.52 -4.37 6.76
C ALA A 27 1.40 -5.52 6.25
N ALA A 28 1.27 -6.73 6.79
CA ALA A 28 1.97 -7.90 6.25
C ALA A 28 1.47 -8.26 4.84
N THR A 29 0.17 -8.09 4.59
CA THR A 29 -0.42 -8.29 3.26
C THR A 29 0.12 -7.28 2.24
N VAL A 30 0.20 -6.01 2.62
CA VAL A 30 0.58 -4.89 1.73
C VAL A 30 2.10 -4.67 1.65
N ALA A 31 2.89 -5.13 2.61
CA ALA A 31 4.34 -4.92 2.57
C ALA A 31 4.98 -5.59 1.34
N GLY A 32 5.88 -4.88 0.68
CA GLY A 32 6.64 -5.35 -0.49
C GLY A 32 7.08 -4.23 -1.41
N THR A 33 7.65 -4.63 -2.55
CA THR A 33 8.12 -3.71 -3.59
C THR A 33 7.15 -3.72 -4.77
N TYR A 34 6.77 -2.53 -5.20
CA TYR A 34 5.79 -2.28 -6.25
C TYR A 34 6.46 -1.48 -7.38
N PRO A 35 7.00 -2.15 -8.41
CA PRO A 35 7.27 -1.49 -9.68
C PRO A 35 6.08 -0.64 -10.13
N LEU A 36 6.34 0.62 -10.46
CA LEU A 36 5.32 1.53 -10.97
C LEU A 36 4.91 1.12 -12.37
N THR A 37 3.61 1.11 -12.60
CA THR A 37 3.00 0.86 -13.91
C THR A 37 2.37 2.11 -14.50
N TYR A 38 2.08 3.11 -13.68
CA TYR A 38 1.47 4.38 -14.10
C TYR A 38 1.87 5.53 -13.18
N VAL A 39 2.10 6.70 -13.76
CA VAL A 39 2.28 7.97 -13.06
C VAL A 39 1.62 9.09 -13.83
N ARG A 40 0.93 10.00 -13.14
CA ARG A 40 0.39 11.24 -13.67
C ARG A 40 0.47 12.34 -12.62
N SER A 41 0.72 13.56 -13.07
CA SER A 41 0.60 14.76 -12.25
C SER A 41 -0.16 15.84 -13.00
N ASP A 42 -1.09 16.48 -12.32
CA ASP A 42 -1.83 17.64 -12.78
C ASP A 42 -1.60 18.82 -11.85
N SER A 43 -1.70 20.03 -12.39
CA SER A 43 -1.63 21.28 -11.63
C SER A 43 -2.60 22.30 -12.20
N ALA A 44 -3.40 22.93 -11.33
CA ALA A 44 -4.39 23.93 -11.74
C ALA A 44 -5.33 23.47 -12.88
N GLY A 45 -5.67 22.17 -12.91
CA GLY A 45 -6.51 21.57 -13.96
C GLY A 45 -5.78 21.27 -15.28
N VAL A 46 -4.47 21.48 -15.35
CA VAL A 46 -3.62 21.15 -16.49
C VAL A 46 -2.77 19.94 -16.17
N LYS A 47 -2.78 18.96 -17.07
CA LYS A 47 -1.91 17.78 -16.96
C LYS A 47 -0.46 18.17 -17.23
N LEU A 48 0.40 18.01 -16.23
CA LEU A 48 1.84 18.27 -16.33
C LEU A 48 2.54 17.13 -17.07
N TYR A 49 2.22 15.89 -16.67
CA TYR A 49 2.74 14.69 -17.33
C TYR A 49 1.86 13.47 -17.04
N GLU A 50 1.98 12.45 -17.89
CA GLU A 50 1.32 11.16 -17.74
C GLU A 50 2.10 10.08 -18.51
N TYR A 51 2.48 9.01 -17.83
CA TYR A 51 3.25 7.91 -18.41
C TYR A 51 2.78 6.55 -17.88
N ASN A 52 2.67 5.59 -18.80
CA ASN A 52 2.71 4.17 -18.45
C ASN A 52 4.16 3.76 -18.25
N LEU A 53 4.46 3.08 -17.14
CA LEU A 53 5.82 2.76 -16.74
C LEU A 53 6.12 1.25 -16.86
N PRO A 54 7.37 0.88 -17.21
CA PRO A 54 8.45 1.77 -17.63
C PRO A 54 8.15 2.43 -18.99
N TYR A 55 8.59 3.67 -19.16
CA TYR A 55 8.44 4.44 -20.40
C TYR A 55 9.81 4.62 -21.05
N THR A 56 9.94 4.27 -22.33
CA THR A 56 11.20 4.42 -23.08
C THR A 56 11.01 5.33 -24.29
N ALA A 57 11.87 6.32 -24.42
CA ALA A 57 11.97 7.22 -25.57
C ALA A 57 13.42 7.28 -26.05
N GLY A 58 13.70 6.64 -27.20
CA GLY A 58 15.06 6.47 -27.69
C GLY A 58 15.89 5.63 -26.71
N THR A 59 17.02 6.16 -26.25
CA THR A 59 17.90 5.51 -25.26
C THR A 59 17.55 5.83 -23.80
N ASN A 60 16.54 6.67 -23.58
CA ASN A 60 16.14 7.10 -22.24
C ASN A 60 14.95 6.27 -21.74
N THR A 61 15.08 5.73 -20.53
CA THR A 61 14.01 4.99 -19.86
C THR A 61 13.68 5.66 -18.53
N LEU A 62 12.40 5.90 -18.31
CA LEU A 62 11.81 6.32 -17.04
C LEU A 62 11.17 5.10 -16.38
N SER A 63 11.46 4.89 -15.11
CA SER A 63 10.86 3.84 -14.30
C SER A 63 10.72 4.30 -12.86
N GLY A 64 9.99 3.55 -12.06
CA GLY A 64 9.90 3.82 -10.63
C GLY A 64 9.46 2.63 -9.82
N THR A 65 9.58 2.76 -8.52
CA THR A 65 9.19 1.75 -7.54
C THR A 65 8.63 2.42 -6.30
N ILE A 66 7.58 1.85 -5.72
CA ILE A 66 7.17 2.11 -4.34
C ILE A 66 7.59 0.93 -3.47
N VAL A 67 8.23 1.21 -2.34
CA VAL A 67 8.52 0.21 -1.31
C VAL A 67 7.60 0.46 -0.14
N ALA A 68 6.78 -0.54 0.19
CA ALA A 68 5.94 -0.57 1.37
C ALA A 68 6.61 -1.46 2.44
N ARG A 69 7.14 -0.85 3.50
CA ARG A 69 7.73 -1.56 4.63
C ARG A 69 6.71 -1.65 5.75
N ARG A 70 6.49 -2.83 6.32
CA ARG A 70 5.65 -2.98 7.52
C ARG A 70 6.29 -2.27 8.72
N ASP A 71 5.53 -1.38 9.36
CA ASP A 71 5.92 -0.70 10.61
C ASP A 71 5.17 -1.31 11.82
N SER A 72 3.88 -1.57 11.67
CA SER A 72 3.04 -2.25 12.68
C SER A 72 1.91 -3.01 11.99
N ALA A 73 0.96 -3.59 12.72
CA ALA A 73 -0.08 -4.44 12.13
C ALA A 73 -1.00 -3.73 11.13
N ALA A 74 -1.20 -2.41 11.27
CA ALA A 74 -2.05 -1.64 10.38
C ALA A 74 -1.31 -0.43 9.80
N VAL A 75 0.02 -0.40 9.86
CA VAL A 75 0.82 0.73 9.38
C VAL A 75 1.96 0.24 8.50
N ILE A 76 2.10 0.85 7.33
CA ILE A 76 3.24 0.69 6.43
C ILE A 76 3.97 2.02 6.29
N PHE A 77 5.27 1.96 6.05
CA PHE A 77 6.08 3.10 5.65
C PHE A 77 6.31 3.05 4.14
N LEU A 78 5.95 4.12 3.44
CA LEU A 78 6.07 4.21 1.99
C LEU A 78 7.26 5.08 1.58
N THR A 79 8.09 4.52 0.71
CA THR A 79 9.17 5.24 0.01
C THR A 79 8.99 5.05 -1.50
N GLN A 80 9.11 6.14 -2.26
CA GLN A 80 9.08 6.14 -3.71
C GLN A 80 10.49 6.39 -4.25
N THR A 81 10.85 5.68 -5.31
CA THR A 81 12.06 5.95 -6.09
C THR A 81 11.69 6.07 -7.56
N ILE A 82 12.15 7.14 -8.22
CA ILE A 82 12.08 7.34 -9.67
C ILE A 82 13.48 7.25 -10.26
N LYS A 83 13.61 6.55 -11.39
CA LYS A 83 14.87 6.37 -12.10
C LYS A 83 14.72 6.82 -13.54
N ALA A 84 15.69 7.59 -14.02
CA ALA A 84 15.80 8.00 -15.41
C ALA A 84 17.22 7.74 -15.92
N THR A 85 17.37 7.23 -17.14
CA THR A 85 18.69 6.98 -17.75
C THR A 85 19.57 8.24 -17.70
N GLY A 86 20.79 8.10 -17.17
CA GLY A 86 21.76 9.21 -17.08
C GLY A 86 21.56 10.16 -15.90
N TYR A 87 20.57 9.91 -15.03
CA TYR A 87 20.31 10.68 -13.82
C TYR A 87 20.46 9.83 -12.56
N SER A 88 20.70 10.48 -11.42
CA SER A 88 20.65 9.81 -10.12
C SER A 88 19.21 9.46 -9.74
N ASP A 89 19.05 8.34 -9.04
CA ASP A 89 17.77 7.92 -8.48
C ASP A 89 17.20 9.03 -7.58
N GLN A 90 15.97 9.46 -7.87
CA GLN A 90 15.24 10.41 -7.04
C GLN A 90 14.39 9.63 -6.06
N THR A 91 14.67 9.79 -4.76
CA THR A 91 13.95 9.08 -3.70
C THR A 91 13.18 10.07 -2.83
N SER A 92 11.89 9.80 -2.66
CA SER A 92 10.98 10.59 -1.83
C SER A 92 10.33 9.70 -0.77
N VAL A 93 10.24 10.22 0.45
CA VAL A 93 9.51 9.57 1.54
C VAL A 93 8.08 10.07 1.54
N ILE A 94 7.13 9.16 1.42
CA ILE A 94 5.70 9.47 1.56
C ILE A 94 5.31 9.41 3.04
N GLY A 95 5.87 8.43 3.77
CA GLY A 95 5.78 8.35 5.23
C GLY A 95 4.92 7.19 5.74
N SER A 96 4.47 7.31 7.00
CA SER A 96 3.67 6.29 7.68
C SER A 96 2.21 6.36 7.28
N VAL A 97 1.72 5.28 6.67
CA VAL A 97 0.38 5.16 6.10
C VAL A 97 -0.40 4.10 6.88
N ARG A 98 -1.55 4.50 7.42
CA ARG A 98 -2.48 3.62 8.12
C ARG A 98 -3.37 2.89 7.11
N LEU A 99 -3.53 1.59 7.29
CA LEU A 99 -4.38 0.72 6.49
C LEU A 99 -5.71 0.48 7.19
N GLN A 100 -6.81 0.61 6.45
CA GLN A 100 -8.15 0.33 6.92
C GLN A 100 -8.89 -0.54 5.91
N ALA A 101 -9.42 -1.68 6.35
CA ALA A 101 -10.15 -2.59 5.48
C ALA A 101 -11.37 -1.90 4.83
N ASN A 102 -11.59 -2.15 3.54
CA ASN A 102 -12.69 -1.56 2.75
C ASN A 102 -13.54 -2.62 2.01
N GLY A 103 -13.34 -3.90 2.30
CA GLY A 103 -14.05 -5.03 1.69
C GLY A 103 -13.36 -5.67 0.47
N SER A 104 -12.56 -4.93 -0.28
CA SER A 104 -11.79 -5.43 -1.44
C SER A 104 -10.26 -5.36 -1.26
N GLY A 105 -9.83 -4.72 -0.18
CA GLY A 105 -8.45 -4.52 0.21
C GLY A 105 -8.39 -3.55 1.39
N TYR A 106 -7.53 -2.55 1.27
CA TYR A 106 -7.30 -1.54 2.30
C TYR A 106 -7.30 -0.14 1.69
N ASP A 107 -8.02 0.77 2.33
CA ASP A 107 -7.82 2.20 2.15
C ASP A 107 -6.53 2.61 2.85
N MET A 108 -5.77 3.49 2.21
CA MET A 108 -4.51 4.04 2.71
C MET A 108 -4.72 5.46 3.21
N TYR A 109 -4.34 5.72 4.46
CA TYR A 109 -4.48 7.03 5.09
C TYR A 109 -3.13 7.57 5.53
N LEU A 110 -2.78 8.78 5.05
CA LEU A 110 -1.69 9.57 5.60
C LEU A 110 -2.29 10.60 6.55
N SER A 111 -1.94 10.52 7.82
CA SER A 111 -2.67 11.23 8.89
C SER A 111 -4.17 10.89 8.86
N SER A 112 -5.05 11.87 8.59
CA SER A 112 -6.50 11.68 8.47
C SER A 112 -7.01 11.67 7.03
N GLN A 113 -6.14 11.89 6.04
CA GLN A 113 -6.52 11.97 4.64
C GLN A 113 -6.34 10.61 3.97
N LYS A 114 -7.36 10.17 3.24
CA LYS A 114 -7.24 9.02 2.35
C LYS A 114 -6.37 9.44 1.17
N ILE A 115 -5.28 8.71 0.95
CA ILE A 115 -4.32 8.96 -0.13
C ILE A 115 -4.32 7.85 -1.17
N GLY A 116 -5.14 6.80 -1.02
CA GLY A 116 -5.12 5.70 -1.97
C GLY A 116 -5.73 4.40 -1.47
N THR A 117 -5.40 3.31 -2.18
CA THR A 117 -5.81 1.94 -1.84
C THR A 117 -4.70 0.92 -2.11
N ALA A 118 -4.73 -0.19 -1.39
CA ALA A 118 -3.85 -1.33 -1.63
C ALA A 118 -4.59 -2.65 -1.37
N ASN A 119 -4.30 -3.70 -2.14
CA ASN A 119 -4.93 -5.02 -1.98
C ASN A 119 -3.92 -6.17 -1.84
N GLY A 120 -2.65 -5.86 -1.60
CA GLY A 120 -1.57 -6.84 -1.54
C GLY A 120 -1.01 -7.26 -2.91
N THR A 121 -1.66 -6.89 -4.01
CA THR A 121 -1.13 -7.06 -5.38
C THR A 121 -0.89 -5.72 -6.08
N THR A 122 -1.78 -4.76 -5.87
CA THR A 122 -1.71 -3.40 -6.42
C THR A 122 -1.68 -2.41 -5.27
N LEU A 123 -0.95 -1.33 -5.47
CA LEU A 123 -0.93 -0.14 -4.62
C LEU A 123 -1.17 1.06 -5.52
N SER A 124 -2.18 1.86 -5.21
CA SER A 124 -2.54 3.08 -5.93
C SER A 124 -2.61 4.25 -4.98
N ILE A 125 -1.93 5.34 -5.32
CA ILE A 125 -1.94 6.61 -4.61
C ILE A 125 -2.65 7.63 -5.49
N ASP A 126 -3.53 8.40 -4.87
CA ASP A 126 -4.28 9.54 -5.41
C ASP A 126 -4.16 10.63 -4.35
N GLU A 127 -3.15 11.48 -4.51
CA GLU A 127 -2.81 12.53 -3.56
C GLU A 127 -3.10 13.90 -4.14
N GLN A 128 -3.71 14.75 -3.32
CA GLN A 128 -3.94 16.15 -3.62
C GLN A 128 -3.17 17.00 -2.62
N GLN A 129 -2.23 17.81 -3.13
CA GLN A 129 -1.48 18.78 -2.35
C GLN A 129 -1.83 20.20 -2.81
N THR A 130 -1.95 21.14 -1.88
CA THR A 130 -2.04 22.57 -2.21
C THR A 130 -0.72 23.24 -1.83
N ASP A 131 -0.07 23.91 -2.76
CA ASP A 131 1.08 24.75 -2.48
C ASP A 131 0.62 25.95 -1.62
N PRO A 132 1.09 26.08 -0.38
CA PRO A 132 0.66 27.14 0.52
C PRO A 132 1.09 28.55 0.07
N ALA A 133 2.13 28.66 -0.76
CA ALA A 133 2.63 29.94 -1.25
C ALA A 133 1.79 30.47 -2.43
N THR A 134 1.36 29.57 -3.32
CA THR A 134 0.67 29.96 -4.56
C THR A 134 -0.82 29.63 -4.56
N GLY A 135 -1.29 28.79 -3.62
CA GLY A 135 -2.64 28.23 -3.64
C GLY A 135 -2.87 27.20 -4.75
N THR A 136 -1.83 26.83 -5.50
CA THR A 136 -1.93 25.90 -6.61
C THR A 136 -2.16 24.49 -6.09
N VAL A 137 -3.18 23.85 -6.63
CA VAL A 137 -3.50 22.45 -6.33
C VAL A 137 -2.78 21.54 -7.31
N TYR A 138 -2.04 20.58 -6.77
CA TYR A 138 -1.37 19.50 -7.47
C TYR A 138 -2.07 18.18 -7.16
N HIS A 139 -2.36 17.38 -8.19
CA HIS A 139 -2.94 16.05 -8.07
C HIS A 139 -1.97 15.03 -8.66
N ASP A 140 -1.56 14.06 -7.86
CA ASP A 140 -0.64 13.00 -8.25
C ASP A 140 -1.32 11.64 -8.19
N TRP A 141 -1.32 10.93 -9.32
CA TRP A 141 -1.78 9.55 -9.42
C TRP A 141 -0.62 8.61 -9.70
N ILE A 142 -0.46 7.62 -8.84
CA ILE A 142 0.62 6.64 -8.95
C ILE A 142 0.03 5.26 -8.77
N THR A 143 0.32 4.33 -9.67
CA THR A 143 -0.04 2.92 -9.50
C THR A 143 1.19 2.04 -9.66
N GLY A 144 1.34 1.09 -8.74
CA GLY A 144 2.34 0.04 -8.82
C GLY A 144 1.73 -1.34 -8.60
N ARG A 145 2.40 -2.36 -9.14
CA ARG A 145 2.04 -3.77 -8.99
C ARG A 145 3.16 -4.49 -8.27
N LYS A 146 2.82 -5.27 -7.25
CA LYS A 146 3.78 -6.01 -6.42
C LYS A 146 4.60 -6.95 -7.30
N ALA A 147 5.92 -6.94 -7.11
CA ALA A 147 6.79 -7.94 -7.71
C ALA A 147 6.39 -9.33 -7.18
N GLN A 148 6.37 -10.32 -8.07
CA GLN A 148 6.05 -11.72 -7.73
C GLN A 148 7.09 -12.34 -6.81
#